data_AF-A0A314L425-F1
#
_entry.id   AF-A0A314L425-F1
#
_cell.length_a   1.000
_cell.length_b   1.000
_cell.length_c   1.000
_cell.angle_alpha   90.00
_cell.angle_beta   90.00
_cell.angle_gamma   90.00
#
_symmetry.space_group_name_H-M   'P 1'
#
loop_
_entity.id
_entity.type
_entity.pdbx_description
1 polymer ?
#
loop_
_entity_poly.entity_id
_entity_poly.type
_entity_poly.pdbx_seq_one_letter_code
_entity_poly.pdbx_strand_id
1 'polypeptide(L)'
;FTTFSRASGLQANLNKNAIYCGGMERRTIDTICQNMGHTQGQLPFKYLGVPLDTKKLNMLQWQPLITKIVAKITSWTAKKLSYA
;
A
#
# COMPACT_ATOMS: atom_id res chain seq x y z
N PHE A 1 -15.97 -8.03 -10.13
CA PHE A 1 -16.09 -7.22 -8.90
C PHE A 1 -17.54 -7.03 -8.41
N THR A 2 -18.54 -7.15 -9.29
CA THR A 2 -19.97 -6.95 -8.96
C THR A 2 -20.51 -7.89 -7.87
N THR A 3 -20.14 -9.17 -7.89
CA THR A 3 -20.57 -10.14 -6.87
C THR A 3 -20.08 -9.77 -5.46
N PHE A 4 -18.79 -9.46 -5.31
CA PHE A 4 -18.22 -9.00 -4.05
C PHE A 4 -18.86 -7.68 -3.57
N SER A 5 -19.02 -6.73 -4.48
CA SER A 5 -19.60 -5.43 -4.17
C SER A 5 -21.05 -5.55 -3.67
N ARG A 6 -21.87 -6.39 -4.31
CA ARG A 6 -23.24 -6.66 -3.86
C ARG A 6 -23.30 -7.37 -2.51
N ALA A 7 -22.38 -8.31 -2.24
CA ALA A 7 -22.36 -9.05 -0.98
C ALA A 7 -21.83 -8.21 0.20
N SER A 8 -20.86 -7.32 -0.04
CA SER A 8 -20.19 -6.54 1.01
C SER A 8 -20.69 -5.11 1.17
N GLY A 9 -21.40 -4.56 0.17
CA GLY A 9 -21.71 -3.13 0.08
C GLY A 9 -20.49 -2.24 -0.23
N LEU A 10 -19.32 -2.83 -0.53
CA LEU A 10 -18.10 -2.08 -0.82
C LEU A 10 -17.92 -1.84 -2.32
N GLN A 11 -17.39 -0.68 -2.68
CA GLN A 11 -17.00 -0.36 -4.05
C GLN A 11 -15.49 -0.07 -4.13
N ALA A 12 -14.83 -0.59 -5.15
CA ALA A 12 -13.42 -0.30 -5.38
C ALA A 12 -13.25 1.18 -5.77
N ASN A 13 -12.30 1.86 -5.13
CA ASN A 13 -11.90 3.19 -5.54
C ASN A 13 -10.85 3.08 -6.66
N LEU A 14 -11.30 3.26 -7.90
CA LEU A 14 -10.45 3.14 -9.08
C LEU A 14 -9.32 4.18 -9.12
N ASN A 15 -9.50 5.35 -8.49
CA ASN A 15 -8.47 6.39 -8.43
C ASN A 15 -7.35 6.08 -7.45
N LYS A 16 -7.57 5.14 -6.51
CA LYS A 16 -6.57 4.71 -5.52
C LYS A 16 -6.00 3.32 -5.82
N ASN A 17 -6.58 2.60 -6.79
CA ASN A 17 -6.17 1.25 -7.11
C ASN A 17 -5.32 1.24 -8.39
N ALA A 18 -4.24 0.49 -8.38
CA ALA A 18 -3.36 0.33 -9.54
C ALA A 18 -2.82 -1.10 -9.60
N ILE A 19 -2.58 -1.60 -10.80
CA ILE A 19 -2.00 -2.93 -11.01
C ILE A 19 -0.49 -2.77 -11.19
N TYR A 20 0.29 -3.48 -10.37
CA TYR A 20 1.75 -3.53 -10.47
C TYR A 20 2.18 -4.90 -10.95
N CYS A 21 2.92 -4.95 -12.06
CA CYS A 21 3.36 -6.18 -12.70
C CYS A 21 4.89 -6.23 -12.76
N GLY A 22 5.47 -7.40 -12.46
CA GLY A 22 6.91 -7.66 -12.61
C GLY A 22 7.13 -8.98 -13.33
N GLY A 23 8.07 -9.01 -14.28
CA GLY A 23 8.46 -10.24 -15.00
C GLY A 23 7.41 -10.83 -15.94
N MET A 24 6.38 -10.07 -16.34
CA MET A 24 5.34 -10.52 -17.26
C MET A 24 5.48 -9.91 -18.65
N GLU A 25 5.02 -10.62 -19.69
CA GLU A 25 4.94 -10.08 -21.05
C GLU A 25 3.98 -8.89 -21.12
N ARG A 26 4.36 -7.86 -21.90
CA ARG A 26 3.55 -6.64 -22.08
C ARG A 26 2.11 -6.94 -22.52
N ARG A 27 1.92 -7.89 -23.45
CA ARG A 27 0.60 -8.28 -23.95
C ARG A 27 -0.31 -8.82 -22.86
N THR A 28 0.26 -9.60 -21.94
CA THR A 28 -0.46 -10.13 -20.77
C THR A 28 -0.82 -9.01 -19.81
N ILE A 29 0.09 -8.08 -19.54
CA ILE A 29 -0.17 -6.91 -18.70
C ILE A 29 -1.31 -6.08 -19.28
N ASP A 30 -1.29 -5.81 -20.59
CA ASP A 30 -2.29 -4.98 -21.26
C ASP A 30 -3.66 -5.64 -21.24
N THR A 31 -3.73 -6.96 -21.50
CA THR A 31 -4.97 -7.74 -21.40
C THR A 31 -5.57 -7.67 -19.99
N ILE A 32 -4.75 -7.82 -18.95
CA ILE A 32 -5.20 -7.75 -17.56
C ILE A 32 -5.71 -6.35 -17.21
N CYS A 33 -4.98 -5.31 -17.62
CA CYS A 33 -5.37 -3.92 -17.35
C CYS A 33 -6.70 -3.56 -18.03
N GLN A 34 -6.88 -3.99 -19.29
CA GLN A 34 -8.14 -3.80 -20.03
C GLN A 34 -9.31 -4.51 -19.35
N ASN A 35 -9.16 -5.77 -18.97
CA ASN A 35 -10.22 -6.56 -18.34
C ASN A 35 -10.63 -6.02 -16.97
N MET A 36 -9.71 -5.42 -16.24
CA MET A 36 -9.95 -4.91 -14.89
C MET A 36 -10.41 -3.45 -14.87
N GLY A 37 -10.31 -2.71 -15.98
CA GLY A 37 -10.56 -1.27 -16.02
C GLY A 37 -9.65 -0.49 -15.08
N HIS A 38 -8.41 -0.97 -14.89
CA HIS A 38 -7.45 -0.44 -13.93
C HIS A 38 -6.22 0.11 -14.65
N THR A 39 -5.66 1.19 -14.11
CA THR A 39 -4.41 1.77 -14.58
C THR A 39 -3.22 0.94 -14.10
N GLN A 40 -2.27 0.68 -14.99
CA GLN A 40 -0.99 0.09 -14.60
C GLN A 40 -0.19 1.11 -13.77
N GLY A 41 0.17 0.72 -12.55
CA GLY A 41 1.05 1.50 -11.69
C GLY A 41 2.52 1.27 -12.02
N GLN A 42 3.37 2.21 -11.62
CA GLN A 42 4.83 2.08 -11.75
C GLN A 42 5.50 1.96 -10.38
N LEU A 43 6.55 1.15 -10.33
CA LEU A 43 7.42 1.01 -9.16
C LEU A 43 8.59 2.01 -9.25
N PRO A 44 9.10 2.52 -8.10
CA PRO A 44 8.59 2.31 -6.75
C PRO A 44 7.38 3.21 -6.44
N PHE A 45 6.47 2.74 -5.57
CA PHE A 45 5.34 3.54 -5.06
C PHE A 45 5.27 3.46 -3.53
N LYS A 46 4.48 4.29 -2.86
CA LYS A 46 4.33 4.22 -1.39
C LYS A 46 3.13 3.36 -1.00
N TYR A 47 3.35 2.36 -0.15
CA TYR A 47 2.30 1.58 0.48
C TYR A 47 2.41 1.69 2.00
N LEU A 48 1.31 2.09 2.66
CA LEU A 48 1.26 2.33 4.12
C LEU A 48 2.34 3.29 4.66
N GLY A 49 2.85 4.17 3.79
CA GLY A 49 3.87 5.16 4.14
C GLY A 49 5.32 4.69 3.99
N VAL A 50 5.55 3.50 3.44
CA VAL A 50 6.88 2.97 3.09
C VAL A 50 6.96 2.78 1.58
N PRO A 51 8.09 3.11 0.92
CA PRO A 51 8.27 2.76 -0.48
C PRO A 51 8.19 1.24 -0.66
N LEU A 52 7.38 0.79 -1.61
CA LEU A 52 7.38 -0.55 -2.14
C LEU A 52 8.18 -0.51 -3.44
N ASP A 53 9.26 -1.28 -3.49
CA ASP A 53 10.20 -1.34 -4.60
C ASP A 53 10.51 -2.81 -4.92
N THR A 54 11.03 -3.05 -6.12
CA THR A 54 11.58 -4.35 -6.55
C THR A 54 12.85 -4.73 -5.78
N LYS A 55 13.55 -3.75 -5.21
CA LYS A 55 14.78 -3.94 -4.44
C LYS A 55 14.52 -3.99 -2.94
N LYS A 56 15.43 -4.63 -2.20
CA LYS A 56 15.41 -4.54 -0.73
C LYS A 56 15.54 -3.09 -0.31
N LEU A 57 14.64 -2.66 0.58
CA LEU A 57 14.66 -1.33 1.15
C LEU A 57 15.86 -1.16 2.06
N ASN A 58 16.54 -0.03 1.92
CA ASN A 58 17.65 0.34 2.79
C ASN A 58 17.12 0.92 4.13
N MET A 59 18.01 1.03 5.12
CA MET A 59 17.64 1.51 6.46
C MET A 59 17.00 2.92 6.44
N LEU A 60 17.48 3.81 5.56
CA LEU A 60 16.94 5.16 5.42
C LEU A 60 15.50 5.16 4.91
N GLN A 61 15.15 4.25 4.00
CA GLN A 61 13.80 4.09 3.48
C GLN A 61 12.82 3.53 4.55
N TRP A 62 13.32 2.78 5.54
CA TRP A 62 12.52 2.31 6.68
C TRP A 62 12.30 3.35 7.77
N GLN A 63 13.14 4.39 7.82
CA GLN A 63 13.11 5.42 8.87
C GLN A 63 11.70 5.99 9.13
N PRO A 64 10.87 6.33 8.12
CA PRO A 64 9.53 6.87 8.36
C PRO A 64 8.61 5.91 9.12
N LEU A 65 8.73 4.60 8.88
CA LEU A 65 7.96 3.60 9.62
C LEU A 65 8.45 3.47 11.06
N ILE A 66 9.77 3.41 11.24
CA ILE A 66 10.41 3.35 12.56
C ILE A 66 9.97 4.54 13.41
N THR A 67 10.05 5.76 12.88
CA THR A 67 9.61 6.98 13.59
C THR A 67 8.13 6.89 14.00
N LYS A 68 7.24 6.39 13.14
CA LYS A 68 5.81 6.21 13.49
C LYS A 68 5.60 5.19 14.60
N ILE A 69 6.35 4.08 14.59
CA ILE A 69 6.28 3.04 15.63
C ILE A 69 6.77 3.61 16.96
N VAL A 70 7.94 4.26 16.97
CA VAL A 70 8.51 4.90 18.16
C VAL A 70 7.54 5.93 18.73
N ALA A 71 6.98 6.81 17.89
CA ALA A 71 6.02 7.83 18.34
C ALA A 71 4.75 7.23 18.97
N LYS A 72 4.26 6.09 18.46
CA LYS A 72 3.12 5.38 19.07
C LYS A 72 3.48 4.80 20.43
N ILE A 73 4.64 4.16 20.55
CA ILE A 73 5.11 3.57 21.81
C ILE A 73 5.32 4.67 22.85
N THR A 74 6.03 5.75 22.52
CA THR A 74 6.29 6.86 23.45
C THR A 74 5.00 7.53 23.92
N SER A 75 4.03 7.73 23.02
CA SER A 75 2.71 8.26 23.38
C SER A 75 1.98 7.35 24.38
N TRP A 76 2.09 6.03 24.24
CA TRP A 76 1.49 5.09 25.19
C TRP A 76 2.17 5.10 26.55
N THR A 77 3.51 5.13 26.58
CA THR A 77 4.27 5.24 27.82
C THR A 77 3.93 6.52 28.57
N ALA A 78 3.83 7.67 27.88
CA ALA A 78 3.43 8.94 28.47
C ALA A 78 2.01 8.91 29.06
N LYS A 79 1.06 8.24 28.41
CA LYS A 79 -0.33 8.10 28.89
C LYS A 79 -0.50 7.13 30.07
N LYS A 80 0.49 6.27 30.35
CA LYS A 80 0.50 5.37 31.51
C LYS A 80 1.34 5.90 32.68
N LEU A 81 2.02 7.02 32.50
CA LEU A 81 2.79 7.73 33.52
C LEU A 81 2.05 8.96 34.10
N SER A 82 0.82 9.23 33.66
CA SER A 82 -0.03 10.26 34.27
C SER A 82 -0.70 9.73 35.55
N TYR A 83 0.10 9.47 36.59
CA TYR A 83 -0.34 9.47 37.99
C TYR A 83 0.87 9.58 38.93
N ALA A 84 1.13 10.81 39.40
CA ALA A 84 1.75 11.18 40.67
C ALA A 84 1.59 12.69 40.86
#